data_AF-A0A0D5NNI3-F1
#
_entry.id   AF-A0A0D5NNI3-F1
#
_cell.length_a   1.000
_cell.length_b   1.000
_cell.length_c   1.000
_cell.angle_alpha   90.00
_cell.angle_beta   90.00
_cell.angle_gamma   90.00
#
_symmetry.space_group_name_H-M   'P 1'
#
loop_
_entity.id
_entity.type
_entity.pdbx_description
1 polymer ?
#
loop_
_entity_poly.entity_id
_entity_poly.type
_entity_poly.pdbx_seq_one_letter_code
_entity_poly.pdbx_strand_id
1 'polypeptide(L)' 'MHKAFRFRIYPDREQQTLINQTLGCSRFVYNRFLALRTQVYENERKTLTYKACSRKLTLLKRESGFDWLRKVDVPPFKAR' A
#
# COMPACT_ATOMS: atom_id res chain seq x y z
N MET A 1 -10.07 -30.34 -12.75
CA MET A 1 -9.42 -29.79 -13.97
C MET A 1 -9.09 -28.32 -13.70
N HIS A 2 -7.82 -27.97 -13.48
CA HIS A 2 -7.42 -26.58 -13.20
C HIS A 2 -7.09 -25.86 -14.52
N LYS A 3 -7.79 -24.76 -14.79
CA LYS A 3 -7.50 -23.87 -15.92
C LYS A 3 -6.71 -22.68 -15.38
N ALA A 4 -5.63 -22.32 -16.08
CA ALA A 4 -4.88 -21.09 -15.83
C ALA A 4 -4.89 -20.25 -17.10
N PHE A 5 -5.02 -18.94 -16.94
CA PHE A 5 -5.01 -17.98 -18.04
C PHE A 5 -3.82 -17.06 -17.91
N ARG A 6 -3.18 -16.75 -19.03
CA ARG A 6 -2.07 -15.80 -19.12
C ARG A 6 -2.49 -14.66 -20.03
N PHE A 7 -2.46 -13.45 -19.50
CA PHE A 7 -2.75 -12.23 -20.25
C PHE A 7 -1.56 -11.29 -20.24
N ARG A 8 -1.42 -10.51 -21.31
CA ARG A 8 -0.49 -9.37 -21.37
C ARG A 8 -1.31 -8.09 -21.47
N ILE A 9 -1.05 -7.17 -20.56
CA ILE A 9 -1.69 -5.85 -20.55
C ILE A 9 -0.79 -4.82 -21.27
N TYR A 10 -1.41 -3.87 -21.95
CA TYR A 10 -0.74 -2.77 -22.64
C TYR A 10 -1.35 -1.45 -22.15
N PRO A 11 -0.92 -0.96 -20.97
CA PRO A 11 -1.51 0.21 -20.37
C PRO A 11 -1.15 1.49 -21.12
N ASP A 12 -2.09 2.43 -21.24
CA ASP A 12 -1.80 3.79 -21.69
C ASP A 12 -1.00 4.58 -20.63
N ARG A 13 -0.66 5.83 -20.94
CA ARG A 13 0.18 6.65 -20.05
C ARG A 13 -0.47 6.95 -18.70
N GLU A 14 -1.79 7.14 -18.66
CA GLU A 14 -2.52 7.42 -17.43
C GLU A 14 -2.60 6.16 -16.55
N GLN A 15 -2.89 5.01 -17.18
CA GLN A 15 -2.90 3.71 -16.52
C GLN A 15 -1.53 3.34 -15.96
N GLN A 16 -0.45 3.55 -16.72
CA GLN A 16 0.92 3.32 -16.24
C GLN A 16 1.23 4.17 -15.01
N THR A 17 0.84 5.45 -15.04
CA THR A 17 1.03 6.37 -13.93
C THR A 17 0.30 5.87 -12.68
N LEU A 18 -0.97 5.48 -12.82
CA LEU A 18 -1.78 4.96 -11.72
C LEU A 18 -1.21 3.65 -11.17
N ILE A 19 -0.79 2.72 -12.04
CA ILE A 19 -0.16 1.45 -11.63
C ILE A 19 1.12 1.73 -10.84
N ASN A 20 2.00 2.59 -11.34
CA ASN A 20 3.25 2.94 -10.68
C ASN A 20 3.01 3.60 -9.32
N GLN A 21 2.04 4.52 -9.24
CA GLN A 21 1.64 5.15 -7.99
C GLN A 21 1.09 4.12 -6.98
N THR A 22 0.23 3.21 -7.44
CA THR A 22 -0.36 2.14 -6.61
C THR A 22 0.71 1.22 -6.05
N LEU A 23 1.56 0.67 -6.93
CA LEU A 23 2.65 -0.22 -6.54
C LEU A 23 3.67 0.49 -5.63
N GLY A 24 3.98 1.75 -5.91
CA GLY A 24 4.84 2.58 -5.08
C GLY A 24 4.28 2.78 -3.68
N CYS A 25 2.99 3.13 -3.56
CA CYS A 25 2.30 3.27 -2.28
C CYS A 25 2.29 1.95 -1.49
N SER A 26 1.92 0.84 -2.12
CA SER A 26 1.91 -0.48 -1.48
C SER A 26 3.31 -0.88 -0.98
N ARG A 27 4.35 -0.68 -1.81
CA ARG A 27 5.74 -0.99 -1.45
C ARG A 27 6.21 -0.15 -0.27
N PHE A 28 5.92 1.15 -0.28
CA PHE A 28 6.29 2.05 0.82
C PHE A 28 5.63 1.63 2.13
N VAL A 29 4.31 1.41 2.13
CA VAL A 29 3.56 1.01 3.33
C VAL A 29 4.10 -0.32 3.86
N TYR A 30 4.28 -1.31 2.98
CA TYR A 30 4.82 -2.62 3.37
C TYR A 30 6.19 -2.49 4.02
N ASN A 31 7.14 -1.81 3.38
CA ASN A 31 8.51 -1.67 3.89
C ASN A 31 8.53 -0.92 5.22
N ARG A 32 7.73 0.14 5.38
CA ARG A 32 7.68 0.92 6.61
C ARG A 32 7.13 0.11 7.79
N PHE A 33 6.06 -0.65 7.58
CA PHE A 33 5.51 -1.49 8.64
C PHE A 33 6.35 -2.74 8.91
N LEU A 34 7.03 -3.27 7.90
CA LEU A 34 8.00 -4.35 8.09
C LEU A 34 9.14 -3.88 8.99
N ALA A 35 9.76 -2.74 8.67
CA ALA A 35 10.83 -2.15 9.48
C ALA A 35 10.37 -1.88 10.92
N LEU A 36 9.20 -1.26 11.08
CA LEU A 36 8.62 -1.00 12.41
C LEU A 36 8.38 -2.30 13.18
N ARG A 37 7.88 -3.35 12.53
CA ARG A 37 7.64 -4.64 13.17
C ARG A 37 8.94 -5.32 13.60
N THR A 38 9.99 -5.22 12.78
CA THR A 38 11.33 -5.70 13.14
C THR A 38 11.85 -4.99 14.39
N GLN A 39 11.79 -3.66 14.42
CA GLN A 39 12.23 -2.87 15.59
C GLN A 39 11.46 -3.20 16.87
N VAL A 40 10.13 -3.30 16.80
CA VAL A 40 9.30 -3.66 17.97
C VAL A 40 9.61 -5.07 18.46
N TYR A 41 9.87 -6.00 17.53
CA TYR A 41 10.21 -7.37 17.89
C TYR A 41 11.60 -7.47 18.55
N GLU A 42 12.59 -6.73 18.05
CA GLU A 42 13.93 -6.67 18.64
C GLU A 42 13.90 -6.10 20.06
N ASN A 43 13.11 -5.05 20.30
CA ASN A 43 13.08 -4.36 21.59
C ASN A 43 12.18 -5.07 22.62
N GLU A 44 11.00 -5.53 22.22
CA GLU A 44 9.95 -6.00 23.15
C GLU A 44 9.59 -7.48 22.97
N ARG A 45 10.15 -8.17 21.97
CA ARG A 45 9.74 -9.53 21.54
C ARG A 45 8.25 -9.64 21.19
N LYS A 46 7.62 -8.51 20.83
CA LYS A 46 6.21 -8.43 20.48
C LYS A 46 6.02 -8.17 18.98
N THR A 47 4.86 -8.57 18.48
CA THR A 47 4.48 -8.37 17.08
C THR A 47 3.34 -7.36 16.99
N LEU A 48 3.38 -6.50 15.97
CA LEU A 48 2.29 -5.58 15.68
C LEU A 48 1.10 -6.30 15.06
N THR A 49 -0.09 -6.08 15.63
CA THR A 49 -1.35 -6.56 15.06
C THR A 49 -1.78 -5.69 13.88
N TYR A 50 -2.61 -6.26 12.99
CA TYR A 50 -3.19 -5.52 11.87
C TYR A 50 -3.92 -4.24 12.31
N LYS A 51 -4.72 -4.30 13.38
CA LYS A 51 -5.44 -3.14 13.93
C LYS A 51 -4.49 -2.02 14.35
N ALA A 52 -3.35 -2.36 14.95
CA ALA A 52 -2.33 -1.38 15.33
C ALA A 52 -1.67 -0.74 14.10
N CYS A 53 -1.31 -1.53 13.09
CA CYS A 53 -0.75 -1.02 11.83
C CYS A 53 -1.75 -0.12 11.09
N SER A 54 -3.03 -0.52 11.02
CA SER A 54 -4.10 0.25 10.38
C SER A 54 -4.27 1.64 11.04
N ARG A 55 -4.32 1.70 12.38
CA ARG A 55 -4.36 2.98 13.11
C ARG A 55 -3.16 3.87 12.82
N LYS A 56 -1.94 3.31 12.83
CA LYS A 56 -0.71 4.03 12.52
C LYS A 56 -0.71 4.55 11.07
N LEU A 57 -1.24 3.77 10.13
CA LEU A 57 -1.37 4.18 8.73
C LEU A 57 -2.33 5.36 8.56
N THR A 58 -3.47 5.35 9.27
CA THR A 58 -4.42 6.46 9.26
C THR A 58 -3.80 7.76 9.76
N LEU A 59 -2.96 7.70 10.80
CA LEU A 59 -2.22 8.86 11.29
C LEU A 59 -1.16 9.33 10.29
N LEU A 60 -0.39 8.38 9.73
CA LEU A 60 0.62 8.67 8.72
C LEU A 60 0.05 9.38 7.49
N LYS A 61 -1.13 8.97 7.01
CA LYS A 61 -1.82 9.61 5.88
C LYS A 61 -2.29 11.05 6.16
N ARG A 62 -2.29 11.50 7.42
CA ARG A 62 -2.67 12.88 7.82
C ARG A 62 -1.46 13.81 7.95
N GLU A 63 -0.25 13.26 8.00
CA GLU A 63 0.97 14.05 8.03
C GLU A 63 1.19 14.75 6.68
N SER A 64 1.57 16.04 6.71
CA SER A 64 1.66 16.91 5.52
C SER A 64 2.66 16.43 4.45
N GLY A 65 3.58 15.53 4.79
CA GLY A 65 4.52 14.91 3.84
C GLY A 65 3.97 13.71 3.05
N PHE A 66 2.77 13.22 3.39
CA PHE A 66 2.21 11.97 2.85
C PHE A 66 0.92 12.16 2.04
N ASP A 67 0.68 13.36 1.50
CA ASP A 67 -0.50 13.64 0.66
C ASP A 67 -0.60 12.71 -0.56
N TRP A 68 0.54 12.32 -1.14
CA TRP A 68 0.61 11.38 -2.26
C TRP A 68 0.04 10.00 -1.90
N LEU A 69 0.19 9.56 -0.64
CA LEU A 69 -0.33 8.29 -0.15
C LEU A 69 -1.85 8.32 0.00
N ARG A 70 -2.43 9.50 0.23
CA ARG A 70 -3.88 9.70 0.29
C ARG A 70 -4.50 9.76 -1.11
N LYS A 71 -3.80 10.36 -2.08
CA LYS A 71 -4.29 10.55 -3.45
C LYS A 71 -4.50 9.25 -4.23
N VAL A 72 -3.83 8.16 -3.84
CA VAL A 72 -3.91 6.86 -4.52
C VAL A 72 -5.00 5.96 -3.93
N ASP A 73 -5.54 6.31 -2.75
CA ASP A 73 -6.56 5.54 -2.03
C ASP A 73 -7.97 5.71 -2.63
N VAL A 74 -8.11 6.50 -3.70
CA VAL A 74 -9.38 6.63 -4.42
C VAL A 74 -9.59 5.39 -5.30
N PRO A 75 -10.68 4.63 -5.11
CA PRO A 75 -10.97 3.50 -5.98
C PRO A 75 -11.07 4.00 -7.44
N PRO A 76 -10.40 3.31 -8.39
CA PRO A 76 -10.38 3.72 -9.80
C PRO A 76 -11.76 3.68 -10.48
N PHE A 77 -12.74 3.05 -9.82
CA PHE A 77 -14.13 2.99 -10.28
C PHE A 77 -15.03 3.75 -9.31
N LYS A 78 -15.30 5.02 -9.60
CA LYS A 78 -16.66 5.51 -9.38
C LYS A 78 -17.48 4.95 -10.53
N ALA A 79 -18.20 3.86 -10.29
CA ALA A 79 -19.20 3.37 -11.23
C ALA A 79 -20.15 4.55 -11.54
N ARG A 80 -20.21 4.92 -12.83
CA ARG A 80 -21.33 5.68 -13.37
C ARG A 80 -22.53 4.75 -13.48
#